data_AF-A0A7J8EN37-F1
#
_entry.id   AF-A0A7J8EN37-F1
#
_cell.length_a   1.000
_cell.length_b   1.000
_cell.length_c   1.000
_cell.angle_alpha   90.00
_cell.angle_beta   90.00
_cell.angle_gamma   90.00
#
_symmetry.space_group_name_H-M   'P 1'
#
loop_
_entity.id
_entity.type
_entity.pdbx_description
1 polymer ?
#
loop_
_entity_poly.entity_id
_entity_poly.type
_entity_poly.pdbx_seq_one_letter_code
_entity_poly.pdbx_strand_id
1 'polypeptide(L)'
;MAGLAALLRCGAHGRGPLLRRQMQEIRYVERSYASKPTLNEVVIASATRTPIGSFLGCLSSLPATKLGSIAIQGAIEKAGIPKEEVKEAYMGNVLQGGEGQAPTRQAVLGAGCDGGRWDGEHVQRSLRNEQRGNTIRRGKA
;
A
#
# COMPACT_ATOMS: atom_id res chain seq x y z
N MET A 1 15.45 21.37 22.79
CA MET A 1 15.12 22.81 22.98
C MET A 1 16.33 23.74 23.16
N ALA A 2 17.57 23.34 22.81
CA ALA A 2 18.77 24.17 23.04
C ALA A 2 19.64 24.44 21.80
N GLY A 3 19.14 24.16 20.59
CA GLY A 3 19.92 24.33 19.35
C GLY A 3 19.56 25.54 18.49
N LEU A 4 18.44 26.23 18.77
CA LEU A 4 17.86 27.21 17.84
C LEU A 4 18.02 28.69 18.26
N ALA A 5 18.74 28.96 19.36
CA ALA A 5 18.90 30.32 19.88
C ALA A 5 20.16 31.04 19.35
N ALA A 6 20.96 30.42 18.49
CA ALA A 6 22.24 30.96 18.03
C ALA A 6 22.17 31.87 16.78
N LEU A 7 21.00 32.01 16.14
CA LEU A 7 20.87 32.76 14.88
C LEU A 7 20.21 34.14 15.01
N LEU A 8 19.87 34.59 16.22
CA LEU A 8 19.15 35.86 16.40
C LEU A 8 20.06 37.10 16.56
N ARG A 9 21.37 36.99 16.30
CA ARG A 9 22.31 38.10 16.55
C ARG A 9 23.20 38.50 15.37
N CYS A 10 22.85 38.09 14.15
CA CYS A 10 23.50 38.60 12.95
C CYS A 10 22.44 39.25 12.04
N GLY A 11 22.38 40.58 12.07
CA GLY A 11 21.59 41.35 11.14
C GLY A 11 22.23 41.28 9.75
N ALA A 12 21.58 40.56 8.84
CA ALA A 12 21.92 40.58 7.42
C ALA A 12 20.66 40.80 6.60
N HIS A 13 20.65 41.93 5.88
CA HIS A 13 19.75 42.25 4.79
C HIS A 13 19.80 41.14 3.74
N GLY A 14 18.69 40.42 3.57
CA GLY A 14 18.58 39.35 2.57
C GLY A 14 17.34 38.50 2.81
N ARG A 15 16.14 39.08 2.71
CA ARG A 15 14.87 38.34 2.80
C ARG A 15 14.66 37.51 1.53
N GLY A 16 15.39 36.41 1.41
CA GLY A 16 15.16 35.41 0.36
C GLY A 16 13.90 34.59 0.63
N PRO A 17 13.25 34.03 -0.43
CA PRO A 17 12.03 33.22 -0.31
C PRO A 17 12.21 31.88 0.44
N LEU A 18 13.45 31.53 0.81
CA LEU A 18 13.80 30.27 1.46
C LEU A 18 13.38 30.23 2.95
N LEU A 19 13.41 31.36 3.67
CA LEU A 19 12.97 31.40 5.06
C LEU A 19 11.44 31.27 5.20
N ARG A 20 10.69 31.74 4.18
CA ARG A 20 9.23 31.51 4.09
C ARG A 20 8.90 30.04 3.82
N ARG A 21 9.74 29.31 3.08
CA ARG A 21 9.59 27.86 2.87
C ARG A 21 9.88 27.06 4.15
N GLN A 22 10.95 27.37 4.88
CA GLN A 22 11.26 26.70 6.14
C GLN A 22 10.23 26.98 7.26
N MET A 23 9.67 28.19 7.33
CA MET A 23 8.56 28.48 8.25
C MET A 23 7.21 27.87 7.81
N GLN A 24 7.03 27.53 6.53
CA GLN A 24 5.86 26.79 6.04
C GLN A 24 5.96 25.30 6.38
N GLU A 25 7.16 24.73 6.31
CA GLU A 25 7.47 23.35 6.68
C GLU A 25 7.18 23.03 8.14
N ILE A 26 7.68 23.86 9.06
CA ILE A 26 7.44 23.69 10.51
C ILE A 26 5.94 23.78 10.83
N ARG A 27 5.24 24.72 10.18
CA ARG A 27 3.78 24.90 10.33
C ARG A 27 2.97 23.72 9.77
N TYR A 28 3.52 23.01 8.77
CA TYR A 28 2.87 21.87 8.14
C TYR A 28 3.03 20.58 8.95
N VAL A 29 4.11 20.42 9.71
CA VAL A 29 4.23 19.36 10.74
C VAL A 29 3.27 19.63 11.90
N GLU A 30 3.23 20.84 12.46
CA GLU A 30 2.35 21.15 13.61
C GLU A 30 0.86 20.99 13.28
N ARG A 31 0.42 21.40 12.08
CA ARG A 31 -0.99 21.34 11.70
C ARG A 31 -1.50 19.92 11.42
N SER A 32 -0.59 18.96 11.18
CA SER A 32 -0.96 17.54 11.05
C SER A 32 -1.08 16.83 12.41
N TYR A 33 -0.58 17.40 13.50
CA TYR A 33 -0.82 16.90 14.86
C TYR A 33 -2.02 17.55 15.56
N ALA A 34 -2.52 18.68 15.05
CA ALA A 34 -3.63 19.41 15.67
C ALA A 34 -5.00 18.73 15.49
N SER A 35 -5.19 17.90 14.46
CA SER A 35 -6.40 17.12 14.26
C SER A 35 -6.06 15.70 13.83
N LYS A 36 -6.46 14.71 14.63
CA LYS A 36 -6.34 13.29 14.24
C LYS A 36 -7.04 13.08 12.89
N PRO A 37 -6.40 12.46 11.89
CA PRO A 37 -7.08 12.11 10.66
C PRO A 37 -8.20 11.11 10.98
N THR A 38 -9.40 11.37 10.45
CA THR A 38 -10.52 10.42 10.52
C THR A 38 -10.27 9.31 9.50
N LEU A 39 -9.79 8.16 9.98
CA LEU A 39 -9.53 6.98 9.16
C LEU A 39 -10.76 6.09 9.12
N ASN A 40 -10.95 5.38 8.01
CA ASN A 40 -11.93 4.30 7.95
C ASN A 40 -11.47 3.14 8.82
N GLU A 41 -12.41 2.51 9.52
CA GLU A 41 -12.15 1.30 10.28
C GLU A 41 -11.89 0.12 9.34
N VAL A 42 -10.88 -0.69 9.64
CA VAL A 42 -10.47 -1.85 8.84
C VAL A 42 -10.60 -3.10 9.70
N VAL A 43 -11.34 -4.08 9.20
CA VAL A 43 -11.60 -5.35 9.87
C VAL A 43 -11.14 -6.53 9.02
N ILE A 44 -10.73 -7.62 9.68
CA ILE A 44 -10.38 -8.89 9.01
C ILE A 44 -11.63 -9.76 9.02
N ALA A 45 -12.26 -9.94 7.86
CA ALA A 45 -13.46 -10.77 7.73
C ALA A 45 -13.14 -12.28 7.77
N SER A 46 -12.05 -12.70 7.11
CA SER A 46 -11.65 -14.10 7.05
C SER A 46 -10.13 -14.24 6.90
N ALA A 47 -9.62 -15.42 7.30
CA ALA A 47 -8.24 -15.81 7.10
C ALA A 47 -8.17 -17.32 6.82
N THR A 48 -7.55 -17.66 5.70
CA THR A 48 -7.35 -19.03 5.23
C THR A 48 -5.94 -19.16 4.66
N ARG A 49 -5.34 -20.35 4.77
CA ARG A 49 -4.00 -20.65 4.27
C ARG A 49 -3.93 -22.05 3.71
N THR A 50 -2.99 -22.30 2.81
CA THR A 50 -2.61 -23.65 2.41
C THR A 50 -1.79 -24.33 3.53
N PRO A 51 -1.73 -25.67 3.54
CA PRO A 51 -0.72 -26.40 4.29
C PRO A 51 0.69 -25.99 3.86
N ILE A 52 1.65 -26.00 4.78
CA ILE A 52 3.05 -25.70 4.47
C ILE A 52 3.71 -26.99 4.02
N GLY A 53 4.23 -27.01 2.79
CA GLY A 53 4.98 -28.13 2.25
C GLY A 53 6.47 -28.04 2.63
N SER A 54 7.09 -29.19 2.88
CA SER A 54 8.55 -29.28 2.97
C SER A 54 9.19 -29.07 1.59
N PHE A 55 10.45 -28.66 1.57
CA PHE A 55 11.22 -28.50 0.33
C PHE A 55 11.24 -29.82 -0.46
N LEU A 56 10.87 -29.77 -1.74
CA LEU A 56 10.69 -30.93 -2.62
C LEU A 56 9.69 -31.99 -2.09
N GLY A 57 8.73 -31.58 -1.25
CA GLY A 57 7.69 -32.43 -0.70
C GLY A 57 6.44 -32.56 -1.60
N CYS A 58 5.30 -32.86 -0.99
CA CYS A 58 4.04 -33.15 -1.68
C CYS A 58 3.45 -31.98 -2.50
N LEU A 59 3.79 -30.72 -2.16
CA LEU A 59 3.31 -29.53 -2.86
C LEU A 59 4.31 -29.00 -3.91
N SER A 60 5.44 -29.68 -4.12
CA SER A 60 6.51 -29.22 -5.00
C SER A 60 6.13 -29.17 -6.48
N SER A 61 5.14 -29.96 -6.90
CA SER A 61 4.62 -29.97 -8.27
C SER A 61 3.68 -28.82 -8.59
N LEU A 62 3.21 -28.08 -7.57
CA LEU A 62 2.26 -26.99 -7.74
C LEU A 62 3.00 -25.64 -7.79
N PRO A 63 2.72 -24.79 -8.80
CA PRO A 63 3.30 -23.46 -8.85
C PRO A 63 2.73 -22.56 -7.75
N ALA A 64 3.50 -21.56 -7.32
CA ALA A 64 3.12 -20.64 -6.26
C ALA A 64 1.80 -19.91 -6.55
N THR A 65 1.56 -19.56 -7.82
CA THR A 65 0.32 -18.90 -8.27
C THR A 65 -0.91 -19.77 -8.01
N LYS A 66 -0.81 -21.10 -8.21
CA LYS A 66 -1.92 -22.03 -7.97
C LYS A 66 -2.20 -22.21 -6.48
N LEU A 67 -1.15 -22.28 -5.66
CA LEU A 67 -1.30 -22.29 -4.19
C LEU A 67 -1.96 -21.00 -3.70
N GLY A 68 -1.58 -19.86 -4.30
CA GLY A 68 -2.21 -18.56 -4.07
C GLY A 68 -3.71 -18.57 -4.42
N SER A 69 -4.08 -19.11 -5.58
CA SER A 69 -5.50 -19.25 -5.98
C SER A 69 -6.33 -20.02 -4.96
N ILE A 70 -5.81 -21.15 -4.47
CA ILE A 70 -6.50 -22.00 -3.49
C ILE A 70 -6.70 -21.24 -2.18
N ALA A 71 -5.67 -20.52 -1.72
CA ALA A 71 -5.78 -19.72 -0.51
C ALA A 71 -6.81 -18.58 -0.64
N ILE A 72 -6.82 -17.87 -1.77
CA ILE A 72 -7.77 -16.79 -2.05
C ILE A 72 -9.20 -17.34 -2.11
N GLN A 73 -9.41 -18.43 -2.84
CA GLN A 73 -10.72 -19.07 -2.95
C GLN A 73 -11.25 -19.47 -1.57
N GLY A 74 -10.44 -20.15 -0.76
CA GLY A 74 -10.85 -20.56 0.59
C GLY A 74 -11.06 -19.39 1.56
N ALA A 75 -10.43 -18.22 1.32
CA ALA A 75 -10.69 -17.02 2.12
C ALA A 75 -12.04 -16.38 1.78
N ILE A 76 -12.39 -16.33 0.49
CA ILE A 76 -13.66 -15.77 0.01
C ILE A 76 -14.83 -16.66 0.41
N GLU A 77 -14.71 -17.97 0.21
CA GLU A 77 -15.73 -18.94 0.61
C GLU A 77 -16.01 -18.87 2.12
N LYS A 78 -14.97 -18.71 2.94
CA LYS A 78 -15.10 -18.59 4.40
C LYS A 78 -15.66 -17.23 4.84
N ALA A 79 -15.43 -16.17 4.06
CA ALA A 79 -16.04 -14.87 4.28
C ALA A 79 -17.53 -14.85 3.89
N GLY A 80 -17.98 -15.79 3.04
CA GLY A 80 -19.37 -15.85 2.58
C GLY A 80 -19.77 -14.70 1.66
N ILE A 81 -18.80 -14.06 0.98
CA ILE A 81 -19.04 -12.93 0.08
C ILE A 81 -19.02 -13.38 -1.39
N PRO A 82 -19.77 -12.71 -2.28
CA PRO A 82 -19.64 -12.92 -3.73
C PRO A 82 -18.23 -12.52 -4.21
N LYS A 83 -17.70 -13.24 -5.19
CA LYS A 83 -16.32 -13.02 -5.69
C LYS A 83 -16.14 -11.64 -6.32
N GLU A 84 -17.24 -11.07 -6.82
CA GLU A 84 -17.33 -9.77 -7.48
C GLU A 84 -17.13 -8.60 -6.50
N GLU A 85 -17.32 -8.81 -5.19
CA GLU A 85 -17.08 -7.78 -4.17
C GLU A 85 -15.58 -7.55 -3.90
N VAL A 86 -14.72 -8.47 -4.34
CA VAL A 86 -13.26 -8.33 -4.20
C VAL A 86 -12.76 -7.33 -5.24
N LYS A 87 -12.46 -6.11 -4.78
CA LYS A 87 -12.05 -4.98 -5.64
C LYS A 87 -10.57 -5.03 -6.03
N GLU A 88 -9.71 -5.40 -5.10
CA GLU A 88 -8.27 -5.38 -5.29
C GLU A 88 -7.62 -6.50 -4.48
N ALA A 89 -6.51 -7.02 -5.00
CA ALA A 89 -5.76 -8.10 -4.37
C ALA A 89 -4.28 -7.78 -4.39
N TYR A 90 -3.66 -7.88 -3.23
CA TYR A 90 -2.21 -7.80 -3.06
C TYR A 90 -1.71 -9.15 -2.53
N MET A 91 -0.71 -9.72 -3.20
CA MET A 91 -0.08 -10.96 -2.80
C MET A 91 1.42 -10.74 -2.71
N GLY A 92 2.01 -11.13 -1.58
CA GLY A 92 3.46 -11.14 -1.43
C GLY A 92 4.04 -12.37 -2.13
N ASN A 93 5.00 -12.16 -3.03
CA ASN A 93 5.86 -13.22 -3.53
C ASN A 93 7.30 -12.70 -3.66
N VAL A 94 8.26 -13.42 -3.07
CA VAL A 94 9.67 -13.03 -3.00
C VAL A 94 10.45 -13.51 -4.22
N LEU A 95 10.27 -14.78 -4.63
CA LEU A 95 11.03 -15.41 -5.71
C LEU A 95 10.15 -15.59 -6.95
N GLN A 96 9.93 -14.50 -7.69
CA GLN A 96 9.00 -14.46 -8.83
C GLN A 96 9.60 -15.00 -10.15
N GLY A 97 10.85 -15.48 -10.13
CA GLY A 97 11.54 -15.94 -11.33
C GLY A 97 10.86 -17.18 -11.94
N GLY A 98 10.49 -17.12 -13.21
CA GLY A 98 9.90 -18.26 -13.94
C GLY A 98 8.40 -18.48 -13.71
N GLU A 99 7.73 -17.66 -12.90
CA GLU A 99 6.28 -17.77 -12.64
C GLU A 99 5.41 -17.07 -13.70
N GLY A 100 6.02 -16.39 -14.67
CA GLY A 100 5.33 -15.64 -15.71
C GLY A 100 4.94 -14.22 -15.30
N GLN A 101 4.13 -13.56 -16.13
CA GLN A 101 3.74 -12.17 -15.90
C GLN A 101 2.74 -12.06 -14.74
N ALA A 102 2.94 -11.07 -13.87
CA ALA A 102 2.04 -10.68 -12.79
C ALA A 102 1.52 -11.90 -11.98
N PRO A 103 2.35 -12.51 -11.12
CA PRO A 103 1.97 -13.71 -10.35
C PRO A 103 0.67 -13.55 -9.54
N THR A 104 0.47 -12.38 -8.93
CA THR A 104 -0.78 -12.03 -8.21
C THR A 104 -2.00 -12.10 -9.13
N ARG A 105 -1.87 -11.64 -10.37
CA ARG A 105 -2.97 -11.66 -11.34
C ARG A 105 -3.36 -13.09 -11.68
N GLN A 106 -2.37 -13.95 -11.92
CA GLN A 106 -2.61 -15.37 -12.19
C GLN A 106 -3.33 -16.05 -11.03
N ALA A 107 -2.92 -15.75 -9.79
CA ALA A 107 -3.55 -16.29 -8.59
C ALA A 107 -5.03 -15.87 -8.46
N VAL A 108 -5.33 -14.59 -8.69
CA VAL A 108 -6.69 -14.01 -8.62
C VAL A 108 -7.61 -14.57 -9.71
N LEU A 109 -7.13 -14.63 -10.96
CA LEU A 109 -7.86 -15.24 -12.07
C LEU A 109 -8.11 -16.72 -11.81
N GLY A 110 -7.11 -17.44 -11.28
CA GLY A 110 -7.24 -18.85 -10.92
C GLY A 110 -8.20 -19.13 -9.75
N ALA A 111 -8.53 -18.12 -8.93
CA ALA A 111 -9.55 -18.21 -7.89
C ALA A 111 -10.98 -17.91 -8.41
N GLY A 112 -11.11 -17.53 -9.69
CA GLY A 112 -12.36 -17.11 -10.30
C GLY A 112 -12.82 -15.72 -9.83
N CYS A 113 -11.88 -14.90 -9.35
CA CYS A 113 -12.15 -13.51 -8.99
C CYS A 113 -11.93 -12.63 -10.22
N ASP A 114 -12.87 -12.69 -11.16
CA ASP A 114 -12.96 -11.72 -12.24
C ASP A 114 -13.64 -10.44 -11.72
N GLY A 115 -12.99 -9.82 -10.73
CA GLY A 115 -13.34 -8.46 -10.31
C GLY A 115 -13.27 -7.58 -11.55
N GLY A 116 -14.43 -6.98 -11.88
CA GLY A 116 -14.78 -6.39 -13.16
C GLY A 116 -13.64 -5.65 -13.84
N ARG A 117 -13.65 -5.70 -15.18
CA ARG A 117 -12.79 -4.95 -16.12
C ARG A 117 -11.86 -4.02 -15.36
N TRP A 118 -10.58 -4.39 -15.27
CA TRP A 118 -9.57 -3.59 -14.57
C TRP A 118 -9.39 -2.28 -15.34
N ASP A 119 -10.35 -1.40 -15.17
CA ASP A 119 -10.36 -0.05 -15.63
C ASP A 119 -9.21 0.56 -14.85
N GLY A 120 -8.10 0.86 -15.53
CA GLY A 120 -6.90 1.43 -14.92
C GLY A 120 -7.18 2.64 -14.03
N GLU A 121 -8.39 3.21 -14.08
CA GLU A 121 -8.93 4.18 -13.13
C GLU A 121 -8.76 3.83 -11.66
N HIS A 122 -8.99 2.58 -11.21
CA HIS A 122 -8.89 2.26 -9.78
C HIS A 122 -7.44 2.27 -9.30
N VAL A 123 -6.53 1.67 -10.09
CA VAL A 123 -5.09 1.72 -9.82
C VAL A 123 -4.58 3.15 -9.94
N GLN A 124 -5.02 3.92 -10.94
CA GLN A 124 -4.68 5.34 -11.07
C GLN A 124 -5.31 6.20 -9.97
N ARG A 125 -6.44 5.82 -9.39
CA ARG A 125 -7.08 6.49 -8.24
C ARG A 125 -6.33 6.15 -6.95
N SER A 126 -5.90 4.91 -6.75
CA SER A 126 -5.01 4.50 -5.66
C SER A 126 -3.65 5.17 -5.78
N LEU A 127 -3.02 5.18 -6.96
CA LEU A 127 -1.80 5.93 -7.23
C LEU A 127 -2.00 7.44 -7.12
N ARG A 128 -3.15 8.01 -7.47
CA ARG A 128 -3.45 9.44 -7.23
C ARG A 128 -3.65 9.74 -5.74
N ASN A 129 -4.23 8.82 -4.98
CA ASN A 129 -4.40 8.97 -3.53
C ASN A 129 -3.05 8.80 -2.81
N GLU A 130 -2.24 7.85 -3.28
CA GLU A 130 -0.87 7.63 -2.81
C GLU A 130 0.05 8.78 -3.23
N GLN A 131 -0.06 9.29 -4.46
CA GLN A 131 0.64 10.50 -4.89
C GLN A 131 0.10 11.76 -4.23
N ARG A 132 -1.18 11.88 -3.89
CA ARG A 132 -1.66 12.96 -3.00
C ARG A 132 -1.03 12.83 -1.62
N GLY A 133 -0.99 11.63 -1.05
CA GLY A 133 -0.29 11.34 0.21
C GLY A 133 1.23 11.57 0.13
N ASN A 134 1.84 11.35 -1.04
CA ASN A 134 3.27 11.49 -1.28
C ASN A 134 3.66 12.90 -1.72
N THR A 135 2.77 13.69 -2.34
CA THR A 135 2.97 15.13 -2.64
C THR A 135 2.83 15.93 -1.35
N ILE A 136 1.92 15.52 -0.46
CA ILE A 136 1.87 15.92 0.95
C ILE A 136 3.22 15.63 1.64
N ARG A 137 3.88 14.49 1.35
CA ARG A 137 5.21 14.15 1.93
C ARG A 137 6.41 14.80 1.20
N ARG A 138 6.32 15.09 -0.09
CA ARG A 138 7.41 15.64 -0.95
C ARG A 138 7.41 17.16 -1.03
N GLY A 139 6.31 17.83 -0.65
CA GLY A 139 6.32 19.25 -0.33
C GLY A 139 7.18 19.60 0.90
N LYS A 140 7.62 18.58 1.65
CA LYS A 140 8.44 18.65 2.87
C LYS A 140 9.95 18.43 2.70
N ALA A 141 10.51 18.89 1.59
CA ALA A 141 11.97 18.92 1.36
C ALA A 141 12.44 20.34 1.05
#